data_AF-A0A0M2PZW4-F1
#
_entry.id   AF-A0A0M2PZW4-F1
#
_cell.length_a   1.000
_cell.length_b   1.000
_cell.length_c   1.000
_cell.angle_alpha   90.00
_cell.angle_beta   90.00
_cell.angle_gamma   90.00
#
_symmetry.space_group_name_H-M   'P 1'
#
loop_
_entity.id
_entity.type
_entity.pdbx_description
1 polymer ?
#
loop_
_entity_poly.entity_id
_entity_poly.type
_entity_poly.pdbx_seq_one_letter_code
_entity_poly.pdbx_strand_id
1 'polypeptide(L)'
;MFLQIVDVEWGDRYRLRLWFSDGREGVADLAESVVEGVFEALQDVALFRQVRVDGELGTVQWPNGLDFAPEYLYFLAFREDGDLQEQFRQWGYLGNEVAVGGG
;
A
#
# COMPACT_ATOMS: atom_id res chain seq x y z
N MET A 1 8.29 13.29 -10.56
CA MET A 1 8.09 11.89 -10.98
C MET A 1 7.09 11.29 -10.02
N PHE A 2 6.03 10.65 -10.51
CA PHE A 2 5.05 9.98 -9.64
C PHE A 2 5.64 8.64 -9.18
N LEU A 3 5.31 8.22 -7.94
CA LEU A 3 5.72 6.93 -7.41
C LEU A 3 4.97 5.83 -8.17
N GLN A 4 5.67 4.77 -8.55
CA GLN A 4 5.09 3.62 -9.25
C GLN A 4 5.59 2.32 -8.64
N ILE A 5 4.79 1.26 -8.76
CA ILE A 5 5.21 -0.11 -8.51
C ILE A 5 5.87 -0.64 -9.78
N VAL A 6 7.11 -1.11 -9.65
CA VAL A 6 7.85 -1.73 -10.76
C VAL A 6 7.74 -3.25 -10.75
N ASP A 7 7.56 -3.85 -9.58
CA ASP A 7 7.36 -5.29 -9.44
C ASP A 7 6.59 -5.62 -8.15
N VAL A 8 5.94 -6.78 -8.13
CA VAL A 8 5.20 -7.30 -6.98
C VAL A 8 5.33 -8.81 -6.86
N GLU A 9 5.62 -9.26 -5.65
CA GLU A 9 5.57 -10.68 -5.29
C GLU A 9 4.59 -10.88 -4.13
N TRP A 10 3.73 -11.88 -4.25
CA TRP A 10 2.95 -12.36 -3.11
C TRP A 10 3.88 -13.05 -2.11
N GLY A 11 3.93 -12.56 -0.88
CA GLY A 11 4.73 -13.16 0.19
C GLY A 11 3.97 -14.27 0.90
N ASP A 12 3.07 -13.89 1.81
CA ASP A 12 2.18 -14.80 2.53
C ASP A 12 0.90 -14.06 2.97
N ARG A 13 -0.20 -14.81 3.19
CA ARG A 13 -1.50 -14.24 3.59
C ARG A 13 -1.84 -13.01 2.73
N TYR A 14 -1.90 -11.83 3.35
CA TYR A 14 -2.21 -10.53 2.74
C TYR A 14 -0.99 -9.61 2.62
N ARG A 15 0.23 -10.17 2.65
CA ARG A 15 1.48 -9.43 2.52
C ARG A 15 2.01 -9.47 1.09
N LEU A 16 2.38 -8.30 0.60
CA LEU A 16 2.99 -8.10 -0.72
C LEU A 16 4.41 -7.55 -0.55
N ARG A 17 5.37 -8.16 -1.23
CA ARG A 17 6.70 -7.58 -1.43
C ARG A 17 6.66 -6.74 -2.69
N LEU A 18 7.13 -5.50 -2.60
CA LEU A 18 6.95 -4.49 -3.62
C LEU A 18 8.28 -3.81 -3.92
N TRP A 19 8.51 -3.56 -5.20
CA TRP A 19 9.60 -2.72 -5.69
C TRP A 19 9.02 -1.43 -6.23
N PHE A 20 9.62 -0.32 -5.85
CA PHE A 20 9.16 1.02 -6.20
C PHE A 20 10.11 1.69 -7.20
N SER A 21 9.58 2.61 -8.00
CA SER A 21 10.35 3.35 -9.02
C SER A 21 11.43 4.27 -8.45
N ASP A 22 11.41 4.56 -7.15
CA ASP A 22 12.46 5.29 -6.43
C ASP A 22 13.65 4.38 -6.02
N GLY A 23 13.59 3.09 -6.36
CA GLY A 23 14.61 2.09 -6.06
C GLY A 23 14.45 1.43 -4.69
N ARG A 24 13.43 1.78 -3.91
CA ARG A 24 13.16 1.13 -2.63
C ARG A 24 12.37 -0.15 -2.80
N GLU A 25 12.51 -1.02 -1.82
CA GLU A 25 11.81 -2.29 -1.72
C GLU A 25 11.24 -2.42 -0.31
N GLY A 26 10.00 -2.89 -0.19
CA GLY A 26 9.33 -3.03 1.09
C GLY A 26 8.22 -4.07 1.08
N VAL A 27 7.72 -4.40 2.27
CA VAL A 27 6.61 -5.35 2.44
C VAL A 27 5.41 -4.60 3.01
N ALA A 28 4.32 -4.56 2.24
CA ALA A 28 3.04 -4.01 2.70
C ALA A 28 2.16 -5.14 3.25
N ASP A 29 1.63 -4.96 4.46
CA ASP A 29 0.62 -5.84 5.04
C ASP A 29 -0.78 -5.25 4.85
N LEU A 30 -1.59 -5.90 4.02
CA LEU A 30 -2.94 -5.47 3.66
C LEU A 30 -4.02 -6.18 4.49
N ALA A 31 -3.67 -6.91 5.55
CA ALA A 31 -4.65 -7.67 6.34
C ALA A 31 -5.80 -6.79 6.85
N GLU A 32 -5.50 -5.57 7.34
CA GLU A 32 -6.52 -4.61 7.77
C GLU A 32 -7.22 -3.90 6.60
N SER A 33 -6.62 -3.88 5.41
CA SER A 33 -7.20 -3.24 4.22
C SER A 33 -8.26 -4.10 3.53
N VAL A 34 -8.20 -5.42 3.71
CA VAL A 34 -9.11 -6.37 3.05
C VAL A 34 -10.31 -6.80 3.90
N VAL A 35 -10.40 -6.38 5.17
CA VAL A 35 -11.45 -6.89 6.08
C VAL A 35 -12.86 -6.36 5.78
N GLU A 36 -13.00 -5.16 5.22
CA GLU A 36 -14.31 -4.54 5.02
C GLU A 36 -14.35 -3.66 3.76
N GLY A 37 -15.57 -3.39 3.27
CA GLY A 37 -15.80 -2.48 2.15
C GLY A 37 -15.49 -3.09 0.79
N VAL A 38 -15.04 -2.26 -0.15
CA VAL A 38 -14.84 -2.66 -1.56
C VAL A 38 -13.76 -3.73 -1.74
N PHE A 39 -12.86 -3.88 -0.77
CA PHE A 39 -11.75 -4.85 -0.79
C PHE A 39 -12.06 -6.19 -0.13
N GLU A 40 -13.28 -6.40 0.39
CA GLU A 40 -13.68 -7.66 1.04
C GLU A 40 -13.48 -8.89 0.14
N ALA A 41 -13.67 -8.73 -1.18
CA ALA A 41 -13.41 -9.79 -2.15
C ALA A 41 -11.97 -10.33 -2.10
N LEU A 42 -11.01 -9.51 -1.67
CA LEU A 42 -9.60 -9.89 -1.54
C LEU A 42 -9.29 -10.71 -0.27
N GLN A 43 -10.28 -10.96 0.59
CA GLN A 43 -10.15 -11.97 1.68
C GLN A 43 -9.99 -13.40 1.12
N ASP A 44 -10.48 -13.65 -0.09
CA ASP A 44 -10.13 -14.89 -0.77
C ASP A 44 -8.64 -14.87 -1.13
N VAL A 45 -7.84 -15.61 -0.38
CA VAL A 45 -6.39 -15.69 -0.58
C VAL A 45 -6.04 -16.22 -1.98
N ALA A 46 -6.89 -17.05 -2.59
CA ALA A 46 -6.69 -17.50 -3.96
C ALA A 46 -6.86 -16.36 -4.98
N LEU A 47 -7.76 -15.42 -4.72
CA LEU A 47 -7.85 -14.17 -5.49
C LEU A 47 -6.68 -13.25 -5.15
N PHE A 48 -6.36 -13.05 -3.87
CA PHE A 48 -5.28 -12.18 -3.42
C PHE A 48 -3.93 -12.53 -4.05
N ARG A 49 -3.63 -13.82 -4.19
CA ARG A 49 -2.41 -14.34 -4.84
C ARG A 49 -2.26 -13.99 -6.32
N GLN A 50 -3.33 -13.57 -6.98
CA GLN A 50 -3.34 -13.20 -8.40
C GLN A 50 -2.98 -11.72 -8.63
N VAL A 51 -2.41 -11.06 -7.61
CA VAL A 51 -1.87 -9.71 -7.72
C VAL A 51 -0.88 -9.60 -8.87
N ARG A 52 -0.91 -8.46 -9.56
CA ARG A 52 0.02 -8.11 -10.64
C ARG A 52 0.22 -6.60 -10.68
N VAL A 53 1.31 -6.15 -11.29
CA VAL A 53 1.49 -4.74 -11.62
C VAL A 53 0.61 -4.37 -12.82
N ASP A 54 -0.10 -3.26 -12.71
CA ASP A 54 -0.71 -2.59 -13.86
C ASP A 54 0.38 -1.78 -14.57
N GLY A 55 0.79 -2.23 -15.76
CA GLY A 55 1.90 -1.62 -16.49
C GLY A 55 1.59 -0.22 -17.08
N GLU A 56 0.32 0.16 -17.17
CA GLU A 56 -0.09 1.47 -17.68
C GLU A 56 -0.19 2.50 -16.53
N LEU A 57 -0.77 2.08 -15.41
CA LEU A 57 -1.00 2.95 -14.25
C LEU A 57 0.16 2.94 -13.25
N GLY A 58 1.01 1.90 -13.27
CA GLY A 58 2.10 1.71 -12.31
C GLY A 58 1.61 1.38 -10.91
N THR A 59 0.45 0.71 -10.78
CA THR A 59 -0.16 0.30 -9.51
C THR A 59 -0.12 -1.22 -9.35
N VAL A 60 -0.60 -1.76 -8.22
CA VAL A 60 -0.96 -3.19 -8.15
C VAL A 60 -2.45 -3.36 -8.37
N GLN A 61 -2.82 -4.40 -9.12
CA GLN A 61 -4.22 -4.71 -9.41
C GLN A 61 -4.51 -6.21 -9.26
N TRP A 62 -5.80 -6.52 -9.13
CA TRP A 62 -6.35 -7.88 -9.15
C TRP A 62 -7.25 -8.12 -10.37
N PRO A 63 -7.53 -9.40 -10.72
CA PRO A 63 -8.39 -9.75 -11.85
C PRO A 63 -9.82 -9.18 -11.80
N ASN A 64 -10.32 -8.88 -10.60
CA ASN A 64 -11.63 -8.27 -10.39
C ASN A 64 -11.62 -6.74 -10.57
N GLY A 65 -10.49 -6.15 -10.95
CA GLY A 65 -10.35 -4.72 -11.21
C GLY A 65 -10.09 -3.86 -9.97
N LEU A 66 -9.94 -4.47 -8.79
CA LEU A 66 -9.50 -3.74 -7.60
C LEU A 66 -8.01 -3.43 -7.70
N ASP A 67 -7.62 -2.28 -7.18
CA ASP A 67 -6.23 -1.81 -7.14
C ASP A 67 -5.90 -1.11 -5.82
N PHE A 68 -4.61 -1.05 -5.49
CA PHE A 68 -4.09 -0.17 -4.45
C PHE A 68 -3.09 0.81 -5.06
N ALA A 69 -3.23 2.09 -4.68
CA ALA A 69 -2.31 3.13 -5.10
C ALA A 69 -0.88 2.89 -4.56
N PRO A 70 0.17 3.24 -5.33
CA PRO A 70 1.56 3.07 -4.90
C PRO A 70 1.87 3.76 -3.57
N GLU A 71 1.34 4.96 -3.35
CA GLU A 71 1.57 5.76 -2.15
C GLU A 71 1.00 5.09 -0.89
N TYR A 72 -0.17 4.44 -1.00
CA TYR A 72 -0.76 3.70 0.11
C TYR A 72 0.07 2.48 0.49
N LEU A 73 0.53 1.73 -0.52
CA LEU A 73 1.40 0.57 -0.30
C LEU A 73 2.75 0.97 0.28
N TYR A 74 3.32 2.08 -0.20
CA TYR A 74 4.56 2.65 0.31
C TYR A 74 4.41 3.09 1.76
N PHE A 75 3.28 3.72 2.12
CA PHE A 75 2.95 4.02 3.50
C PHE A 75 2.91 2.75 4.36
N LEU A 76 2.17 1.70 3.96
CA LEU A 76 2.12 0.46 4.72
C LEU A 76 3.50 -0.19 4.90
N ALA A 77 4.34 -0.15 3.86
CA ALA A 77 5.68 -0.73 3.88
C ALA A 77 6.70 0.05 4.72
N PHE A 78 6.53 1.37 4.86
CA PHE A 78 7.55 2.24 5.46
C PHE A 78 7.01 3.22 6.50
N ARG A 79 5.79 3.04 7.04
CA ARG A 79 5.19 3.94 8.04
C ARG A 79 6.02 4.16 9.31
N GLU A 80 6.96 3.27 9.61
CA GLU A 80 7.88 3.37 10.76
C GLU A 80 9.19 4.11 10.42
N ASP A 81 9.43 4.40 9.14
CA ASP A 81 10.57 5.19 8.69
C ASP A 81 10.39 6.66 9.08
N GLY A 82 11.30 7.16 9.92
CA GLY A 82 11.28 8.52 10.43
C GLY A 82 11.45 9.58 9.33
N ASP A 83 12.19 9.24 8.27
CA ASP A 83 12.52 10.19 7.20
C ASP A 83 11.33 10.44 6.26
N LEU A 84 10.34 9.55 6.28
CA LEU A 84 9.15 9.60 5.40
C LEU A 84 7.91 10.17 6.09
N GLN A 85 7.98 10.46 7.40
CA GLN A 85 6.84 10.96 8.19
C GLN A 85 6.26 12.25 7.60
N GLU A 86 7.10 13.17 7.10
CA GLU A 86 6.59 14.40 6.47
C GLU A 86 5.89 14.12 5.13
N GLN A 87 6.45 13.21 4.31
CA GLN A 87 5.84 12.78 3.07
C GLN A 87 4.47 12.12 3.31
N PHE A 88 4.36 11.24 4.32
CA PHE A 88 3.09 10.61 4.66
C PHE A 88 2.04 11.57 5.19
N ARG A 89 2.44 12.64 5.90
CA ARG A 89 1.51 13.73 6.25
C ARG A 89 1.04 14.49 5.02
N GLN A 90 1.93 14.79 4.08
CA GLN A 90 1.58 15.46 2.82
C GLN A 90 0.63 14.63 1.96
N TRP A 91 0.79 13.30 1.96
CA TRP A 91 -0.14 12.36 1.33
C TRP A 91 -1.42 12.10 2.13
N GLY A 92 -1.50 12.55 3.38
CA GLY A 92 -2.67 12.41 4.25
C GLY A 92 -2.80 11.06 4.97
N TYR A 93 -1.77 10.23 4.98
CA TYR A 93 -1.78 8.92 5.68
C TYR A 93 -1.42 9.02 7.16
N LEU A 94 -0.77 10.12 7.57
CA LEU A 94 -0.60 10.45 8.97
C LEU A 94 -1.52 11.62 9.32
N GLY A 95 -2.38 11.42 10.32
CA GLY A 95 -3.15 12.51 10.90
C GLY A 95 -2.20 13.55 11.48
N ASN A 96 -2.56 14.83 11.35
CA ASN A 96 -2.00 15.82 12.27
C ASN A 96 -2.38 15.34 13.68
N GLU A 97 -1.39 15.10 14.53
CA GLU A 97 -1.64 15.12 15.97
C GLU A 97 -2.32 16.45 16.24
N VAL A 98 -3.64 16.41 16.43
CA VAL A 98 -4.34 17.47 17.15
C VAL A 98 -3.66 17.46 18.51
N ALA A 99 -2.75 18.41 18.71
CA ALA A 99 -2.23 18.76 20.00
C ALA A 99 -3.46 18.94 20.90
N VAL A 100 -3.72 17.95 21.75
CA VAL A 100 -4.68 18.09 22.84
C VAL A 100 -4.00 19.01 23.84
N GLY A 101 -3.99 20.29 23.51
CA GLY A 101 -3.66 21.36 24.43
C GLY A 101 -4.79 21.41 25.45
N GLY A 102 -4.54 20.80 26.61
CA GLY A 102 -5.33 21.06 27.80
C GLY A 102 -5.32 22.56 28.11
N GLY A 103 -6.50 23.09 28.38
CA GLY A 103 -6.77 24.42 28.89
C GLY A 103 -8.13 24.41 29.56
#